data_AF-A0A327KWS6-F1
#
_entry.id   AF-A0A327KWS6-F1
#
_cell.length_a   1.000
_cell.length_b   1.000
_cell.length_c   1.000
_cell.angle_alpha   90.00
_cell.angle_beta   90.00
_cell.angle_gamma   90.00
#
_symmetry.space_group_name_H-M   'P 1'
#
loop_
_entity.id
_entity.type
_entity.pdbx_description
1 polymer ?
#
loop_
_entity_poly.entity_id
_entity_poly.type
_entity_poly.pdbx_seq_one_letter_code
_entity_poly.pdbx_strand_id
1 'polypeptide(L)'
;MLALLAAGVLVSTGQRMVSAVTQYRDSGDAQTLAAADKTIFEAIRAIRSQRGDATTALIAEDNPTPKLEALQRMANAQYEATIAAIATIDVPDRDALSAAITREWNTATSRYPLLLDEAKRPRQERDLKRTMAWQDARGVFEQLNNASSAVSNRARMNHPLVGEMVQVRRFAWQARDRYGLQCSLLRGNVNTGQAMSEGQKVSHGQFRAIVARRAGLARENKAARGGAGGRHAA
;
A
#
# COMPACT_ATOMS: atom_id res chain seq x y z
N MET A 1 59.26 -10.75 3.95
CA MET A 1 58.24 -10.29 4.92
C MET A 1 57.53 -9.01 4.45
N LEU A 2 58.25 -7.91 4.16
CA LEU A 2 57.65 -6.65 3.67
C LEU A 2 56.81 -6.80 2.39
N ALA A 3 57.27 -7.54 1.39
CA ALA A 3 56.53 -7.77 0.14
C ALA A 3 55.20 -8.52 0.35
N LEU A 4 55.14 -9.45 1.30
CA LEU A 4 53.91 -10.18 1.65
C LEU A 4 52.89 -9.29 2.36
N LEU A 5 53.37 -8.40 3.25
CA LEU A 5 52.52 -7.41 3.91
C LEU A 5 51.95 -6.41 2.89
N ALA A 6 52.79 -5.92 1.97
CA ALA A 6 52.36 -5.02 0.90
C ALA A 6 51.31 -5.68 -0.03
N ALA A 7 51.52 -6.95 -0.40
CA ALA A 7 50.54 -7.71 -1.19
C ALA A 7 49.21 -7.90 -0.44
N GLY A 8 49.24 -8.21 0.86
CA GLY A 8 48.03 -8.33 1.69
C GLY A 8 47.25 -7.02 1.82
N VAL A 9 47.94 -5.89 1.95
CA VAL A 9 47.30 -4.56 1.97
C VAL A 9 46.68 -4.22 0.62
N LEU A 10 47.34 -4.53 -0.50
CA LEU A 10 46.78 -4.30 -1.84
C LEU A 10 45.52 -5.14 -2.09
N VAL A 11 45.54 -6.43 -1.73
CA VAL A 11 44.37 -7.32 -1.88
C VAL A 11 43.22 -6.84 -1.01
N SER A 12 43.47 -6.53 0.26
CA SER A 12 42.41 -6.04 1.17
C SER A 12 41.84 -4.69 0.74
N THR A 13 42.66 -3.79 0.21
CA THR A 13 42.20 -2.50 -0.33
C THR A 13 41.37 -2.69 -1.60
N GLY A 14 41.82 -3.58 -2.50
CA GLY A 14 41.05 -3.94 -3.70
C GLY A 14 39.69 -4.55 -3.37
N GLN A 15 39.64 -5.47 -2.40
CA GLN A 15 38.40 -6.04 -1.89
C GLN A 15 37.48 -4.96 -1.30
N ARG A 16 38.00 -4.06 -0.47
CA ARG A 16 37.23 -2.94 0.10
C ARG A 16 36.68 -2.00 -0.97
N MET A 17 37.47 -1.72 -2.01
CA MET A 17 37.05 -0.86 -3.13
C MET A 17 35.91 -1.51 -3.92
N VAL A 18 36.01 -2.81 -4.21
CA VAL A 18 34.93 -3.58 -4.86
C VAL A 18 33.68 -3.58 -3.99
N SER A 19 33.82 -3.89 -2.70
CA SER A 19 32.69 -3.88 -1.75
C SER A 19 32.03 -2.49 -1.66
N ALA A 20 32.81 -1.41 -1.66
CA ALA A 20 32.28 -0.05 -1.60
C ALA A 20 31.50 0.32 -2.87
N VAL A 21 31.98 -0.06 -4.05
CA VAL A 21 31.27 0.16 -5.32
C VAL A 21 29.96 -0.62 -5.37
N THR A 22 29.96 -1.88 -4.92
CA THR A 22 28.74 -2.69 -4.83
C THR A 22 27.75 -2.05 -3.86
N GLN A 23 28.20 -1.65 -2.66
CA GLN A 23 27.35 -1.01 -1.66
C GLN A 23 26.76 0.33 -2.14
N TYR A 24 27.50 1.10 -2.93
CA TYR A 24 27.00 2.32 -3.54
C TYR A 24 25.87 2.04 -4.56
N ARG A 25 26.06 1.04 -5.43
CA ARG A 25 25.01 0.61 -6.38
C ARG A 25 23.77 0.08 -5.67
N ASP A 26 23.95 -0.78 -4.67
CA ASP A 26 22.84 -1.33 -3.87
C ASP A 26 22.05 -0.23 -3.15
N SER A 27 22.74 0.84 -2.72
CA SER A 27 22.09 2.00 -2.10
C SER A 27 21.22 2.79 -3.09
N GLY A 28 21.68 2.96 -4.34
CA GLY A 28 20.91 3.60 -5.41
C GLY A 28 19.66 2.80 -5.78
N ASP A 29 19.78 1.48 -5.88
CA ASP A 29 18.65 0.59 -6.15
C ASP A 29 17.65 0.60 -5.00
N ALA A 30 18.13 0.55 -3.74
CA ALA A 30 17.28 0.62 -2.56
C ALA A 30 16.53 1.96 -2.48
N GLN A 31 17.17 3.08 -2.85
CA GLN A 31 16.54 4.39 -2.91
C GLN A 31 15.43 4.43 -3.97
N THR A 32 15.68 3.89 -5.16
CA THR A 32 14.70 3.83 -6.26
C THR A 32 13.48 2.99 -5.88
N LEU A 33 13.71 1.80 -5.29
CA LEU A 33 12.64 0.93 -4.80
C LEU A 33 11.84 1.57 -3.68
N ALA A 34 12.50 2.22 -2.72
CA ALA A 34 11.84 2.92 -1.63
C ALA A 34 11.01 4.12 -2.12
N ALA A 35 11.51 4.85 -3.13
CA ALA A 35 10.77 5.95 -3.75
C ALA A 35 9.52 5.44 -4.49
N ALA A 36 9.64 4.37 -5.28
CA ALA A 36 8.50 3.79 -5.97
C ALA A 36 7.43 3.26 -5.00
N ASP A 37 7.86 2.59 -3.94
CA ASP A 37 6.98 2.08 -2.90
C ASP A 37 6.30 3.20 -2.08
N LYS A 38 6.99 4.34 -1.87
CA LYS A 38 6.36 5.56 -1.33
C LYS A 38 5.27 6.08 -2.26
N THR A 39 5.52 6.19 -3.57
CA THR A 39 4.52 6.64 -4.55
C THR A 39 3.29 5.73 -4.56
N ILE A 40 3.49 4.41 -4.58
CA ILE A 40 2.38 3.43 -4.48
C ILE A 40 1.59 3.65 -3.18
N PHE A 41 2.28 3.87 -2.06
CA PHE A 41 1.63 4.10 -0.77
C PHE A 41 0.82 5.41 -0.73
N GLU A 42 1.30 6.47 -1.37
CA GLU A 42 0.56 7.72 -1.52
C GLU A 42 -0.70 7.53 -2.35
N ALA A 43 -0.65 6.74 -3.43
CA ALA A 43 -1.83 6.37 -4.20
C ALA A 43 -2.84 5.57 -3.39
N ILE A 44 -2.38 4.57 -2.63
CA ILE A 44 -3.22 3.79 -1.70
C ILE A 44 -3.97 4.72 -0.72
N ARG A 45 -3.27 5.72 -0.15
CA ARG A 45 -3.87 6.70 0.77
C ARG A 45 -4.88 7.59 0.07
N ALA A 46 -4.51 8.15 -1.08
CA ALA A 46 -5.34 9.09 -1.84
C ALA A 46 -6.65 8.46 -2.29
N ILE A 47 -6.60 7.29 -2.93
CA ILE A 47 -7.80 6.58 -3.43
C ILE A 47 -8.69 6.18 -2.24
N ARG A 48 -8.10 5.80 -1.10
CA ARG A 48 -8.90 5.45 0.10
C ARG A 48 -9.63 6.68 0.64
N SER A 49 -8.94 7.81 0.71
CA SER A 49 -9.52 9.08 1.15
C SER A 49 -10.65 9.48 0.22
N GLN A 50 -10.41 9.47 -1.10
CA GLN A 50 -11.41 9.78 -2.12
C GLN A 50 -12.73 9.05 -1.89
N ARG A 51 -12.70 7.75 -1.56
CA ARG A 51 -13.93 6.99 -1.29
C ARG A 51 -14.74 7.49 -0.10
N GLY A 52 -14.06 7.83 0.99
CA GLY A 52 -14.70 8.43 2.16
C GLY A 52 -15.20 9.83 1.84
N ASP A 53 -14.32 10.66 1.31
CA ASP A 53 -14.56 12.08 1.07
C ASP A 53 -15.65 12.32 0.02
N ALA A 54 -15.74 11.48 -1.02
CA ALA A 54 -16.81 11.54 -2.00
C ALA A 54 -18.18 11.20 -1.39
N THR A 55 -18.23 10.17 -0.53
CA THR A 55 -19.47 9.80 0.17
C THR A 55 -19.91 10.92 1.10
N THR A 56 -18.96 11.48 1.87
CA THR A 56 -19.23 12.59 2.78
C THR A 56 -19.69 13.82 2.03
N ALA A 57 -19.08 14.15 0.89
CA ALA A 57 -19.51 15.28 0.06
C ALA A 57 -20.96 15.10 -0.41
N LEU A 58 -21.32 13.92 -0.92
CA LEU A 58 -22.70 13.62 -1.34
C LEU A 58 -23.73 13.76 -0.22
N ILE A 59 -23.36 13.41 1.02
CA ILE A 59 -24.24 13.53 2.19
C ILE A 59 -24.34 14.98 2.68
N ALA A 60 -23.21 15.68 2.77
CA ALA A 60 -23.11 16.92 3.54
C ALA A 60 -23.36 18.18 2.71
N GLU A 61 -22.92 18.21 1.45
CA GLU A 61 -22.83 19.44 0.66
C GLU A 61 -24.02 19.58 -0.30
N ASP A 62 -24.56 20.78 -0.45
CA ASP A 62 -25.65 21.00 -1.41
C ASP A 62 -25.15 20.91 -2.87
N ASN A 63 -23.91 21.33 -3.15
CA ASN A 63 -23.25 21.19 -4.45
C ASN A 63 -21.87 20.47 -4.33
N PRO A 64 -21.83 19.13 -4.31
CA PRO A 64 -20.59 18.38 -4.12
C PRO A 64 -19.75 18.23 -5.39
N THR A 65 -20.27 18.61 -6.57
CA THR A 65 -19.61 18.37 -7.87
C THR A 65 -18.17 18.86 -7.94
N PRO A 66 -17.83 20.12 -7.55
CA PRO A 66 -16.45 20.61 -7.65
C PRO A 66 -15.47 19.79 -6.80
N LYS A 67 -15.92 19.32 -5.63
CA LYS A 67 -15.13 18.50 -4.72
C LYS A 67 -14.93 17.09 -5.29
N LEU A 68 -15.98 16.48 -5.84
CA LEU A 68 -15.86 15.19 -6.52
C LEU A 68 -14.85 15.26 -7.66
N GLU A 69 -14.96 16.25 -8.53
CA GLU A 69 -14.00 16.43 -9.63
C GLU A 69 -12.56 16.63 -9.13
N ALA A 70 -12.36 17.41 -8.06
CA ALA A 70 -11.04 17.58 -7.45
C ALA A 70 -10.49 16.24 -6.91
N LEU A 71 -11.32 15.47 -6.22
CA LEU A 71 -10.94 14.14 -5.73
C LEU A 71 -10.58 13.20 -6.89
N GLN A 72 -11.33 13.22 -8.00
CA GLN A 72 -11.00 12.41 -9.18
C GLN A 72 -9.69 12.83 -9.83
N ARG A 73 -9.44 14.14 -9.99
CA ARG A 73 -8.16 14.63 -10.52
C ARG A 73 -6.98 14.19 -9.65
N MET A 74 -7.11 14.28 -8.33
CA MET A 74 -6.07 13.82 -7.40
C MET A 74 -5.83 12.32 -7.51
N ALA A 75 -6.89 11.52 -7.62
CA ALA A 75 -6.78 10.08 -7.77
C ALA A 75 -6.14 9.69 -9.12
N ASN A 76 -6.52 10.36 -10.22
CA ASN A 76 -5.89 10.20 -11.53
C ASN A 76 -4.38 10.48 -11.48
N ALA A 77 -3.98 11.61 -10.90
CA ALA A 77 -2.57 11.98 -10.80
C ALA A 77 -1.76 10.94 -10.01
N GLN A 78 -2.33 10.36 -8.95
CA GLN A 78 -1.66 9.33 -8.17
C GLN A 78 -1.60 7.97 -8.86
N TYR A 79 -2.62 7.63 -9.65
CA TYR A 79 -2.58 6.47 -10.53
C TYR A 79 -1.45 6.62 -11.56
N GLU A 80 -1.37 7.75 -12.26
CA GLU A 80 -0.32 8.00 -13.27
C GLU A 80 1.08 7.97 -12.65
N ALA A 81 1.26 8.62 -11.50
CA ALA A 81 2.52 8.60 -10.76
C ALA A 81 2.91 7.16 -10.35
N THR A 82 1.93 6.33 -9.99
CA THR A 82 2.17 4.93 -9.64
C THR A 82 2.65 4.10 -10.85
N ILE A 83 1.97 4.23 -11.99
CA ILE A 83 2.37 3.51 -13.21
C ILE A 83 3.77 3.96 -13.66
N ALA A 84 4.05 5.26 -13.62
CA ALA A 84 5.37 5.80 -13.92
C ALA A 84 6.44 5.25 -12.95
N ALA A 85 6.16 5.24 -11.64
CA ALA A 85 7.08 4.71 -10.64
C ALA A 85 7.39 3.21 -10.85
N ILE A 86 6.36 2.40 -11.13
CA ILE A 86 6.54 0.96 -11.40
C ILE A 86 7.40 0.74 -12.66
N ALA A 87 7.26 1.58 -13.69
CA ALA A 87 8.07 1.46 -14.91
C ALA A 87 9.58 1.65 -14.66
N THR A 88 9.97 2.38 -13.60
CA THR A 88 11.38 2.68 -13.29
C THR A 88 12.11 1.62 -12.47
N ILE A 89 11.40 0.61 -11.95
CA ILE A 89 11.95 -0.39 -11.04
C ILE A 89 12.03 -1.78 -11.67
N ASP A 90 13.02 -2.55 -11.25
CA ASP A 90 13.17 -3.97 -11.59
C ASP A 90 12.56 -4.85 -10.50
N VAL A 91 11.34 -5.31 -10.74
CA VAL A 91 10.61 -6.24 -9.87
C VAL A 91 10.01 -7.39 -10.69
N PRO A 92 9.89 -8.60 -10.11
CA PRO A 92 9.18 -9.70 -10.75
C PRO A 92 7.77 -9.29 -11.17
N ASP A 93 7.36 -9.73 -12.36
CA ASP A 93 6.03 -9.51 -12.92
C ASP A 93 5.61 -8.03 -13.03
N ARG A 94 6.56 -7.10 -13.14
CA ARG A 94 6.32 -5.63 -13.25
C ARG A 94 5.20 -5.26 -14.22
N ASP A 95 5.23 -5.84 -15.41
CA ASP A 95 4.27 -5.52 -16.46
C ASP A 95 2.87 -6.08 -16.13
N ALA A 96 2.80 -7.26 -15.51
CA ALA A 96 1.55 -7.85 -15.04
C ALA A 96 0.96 -7.06 -13.85
N LEU A 97 1.81 -6.57 -12.93
CA LEU A 97 1.40 -5.67 -11.84
C LEU A 97 0.79 -4.38 -12.41
N SER A 98 1.47 -3.75 -13.37
CA SER A 98 1.00 -2.54 -14.02
C SER A 98 -0.34 -2.78 -14.73
N ALA A 99 -0.45 -3.85 -15.52
CA ALA A 99 -1.68 -4.22 -16.21
C ALA A 99 -2.85 -4.50 -15.25
N ALA A 100 -2.59 -5.17 -14.12
CA ALA A 100 -3.60 -5.43 -13.11
C ALA A 100 -4.11 -4.13 -12.45
N ILE A 101 -3.22 -3.20 -12.10
CA ILE A 101 -3.60 -1.89 -11.56
C ILE A 101 -4.44 -1.13 -12.59
N THR A 102 -3.98 -1.05 -13.84
CA THR A 102 -4.69 -0.36 -14.93
C THR A 102 -6.10 -0.90 -15.14
N ARG A 103 -6.28 -2.23 -15.16
CA ARG A 103 -7.60 -2.86 -15.35
C ARG A 103 -8.57 -2.47 -14.22
N GLU A 104 -8.13 -2.57 -12.97
CA GLU A 104 -8.99 -2.25 -11.83
C GLU A 104 -9.25 -0.74 -11.72
N TRP A 105 -8.25 0.08 -12.07
CA TRP A 105 -8.40 1.51 -12.16
C TRP A 105 -9.45 1.94 -13.19
N ASN A 106 -9.40 1.35 -14.39
CA ASN A 106 -10.40 1.59 -15.44
C ASN A 106 -11.80 1.16 -15.00
N THR A 107 -11.90 0.06 -14.26
CA THR A 107 -13.17 -0.42 -13.68
C THR A 107 -13.74 0.57 -12.66
N ALA A 108 -12.89 1.14 -11.79
CA ALA A 108 -13.32 2.15 -10.83
C ALA A 108 -13.71 3.47 -11.53
N THR A 109 -12.91 3.90 -12.50
CA THR A 109 -13.09 5.17 -13.23
C THR A 109 -14.34 5.15 -14.11
N SER A 110 -14.65 4.03 -14.78
CA SER A 110 -15.86 3.90 -15.59
C SER A 110 -17.15 4.01 -14.77
N ARG A 111 -17.08 3.77 -13.46
CA ARG A 111 -18.20 3.89 -12.52
C ARG A 111 -18.25 5.23 -11.81
N TYR A 112 -17.23 6.07 -11.94
CA TYR A 112 -17.19 7.40 -11.32
C TYR A 112 -18.38 8.31 -11.71
N PRO A 113 -18.91 8.28 -12.95
CA PRO A 113 -20.09 9.06 -13.32
C PRO A 113 -21.31 8.86 -12.42
N LEU A 114 -21.45 7.69 -11.79
CA LEU A 114 -22.54 7.44 -10.82
C LEU A 114 -22.53 8.44 -9.66
N LEU A 115 -21.35 8.89 -9.21
CA LEU A 115 -21.25 9.92 -8.17
C LEU A 115 -21.68 11.29 -8.69
N LEU A 116 -21.27 11.63 -9.92
CA LEU A 116 -21.59 12.92 -10.54
C LEU A 116 -23.07 13.04 -10.85
N ASP A 117 -23.71 11.95 -11.27
CA ASP A 117 -25.16 11.94 -11.50
C ASP A 117 -25.94 12.07 -10.19
N GLU A 118 -25.44 11.46 -9.11
CA GLU A 118 -26.04 11.63 -7.79
C GLU A 118 -25.83 13.04 -7.23
N ALA A 119 -24.67 13.65 -7.51
CA ALA A 119 -24.34 15.01 -7.11
C ALA A 119 -25.29 16.07 -7.70
N LYS A 120 -25.83 15.84 -8.90
CA LYS A 120 -26.79 16.73 -9.56
C LYS A 120 -28.16 16.78 -8.87
N ARG A 121 -28.48 15.80 -8.03
CA ARG A 121 -29.75 15.74 -7.33
C ARG A 121 -29.75 16.66 -6.10
N PRO A 122 -30.90 17.24 -5.72
CA PRO A 122 -31.05 17.90 -4.43
C PRO A 122 -30.61 16.96 -3.30
N ARG A 123 -29.94 17.49 -2.28
CA ARG A 123 -29.33 16.69 -1.20
C ARG A 123 -30.31 15.70 -0.55
N GLN A 124 -31.56 16.10 -0.36
CA GLN A 124 -32.60 15.27 0.26
C GLN A 124 -33.08 14.10 -0.62
N GLU A 125 -32.89 14.20 -1.94
CA GLU A 125 -33.30 13.18 -2.91
C GLU A 125 -32.18 12.18 -3.24
N ARG A 126 -31.00 12.36 -2.63
CA ARG A 126 -29.84 11.52 -2.93
C ARG A 126 -29.95 10.13 -2.32
N ASP A 127 -29.69 9.11 -3.12
CA ASP A 127 -29.63 7.72 -2.72
C ASP A 127 -28.23 7.13 -2.95
N LEU A 128 -27.47 6.98 -1.87
CA LEU A 128 -26.13 6.42 -1.91
C LEU A 128 -26.09 4.98 -2.45
N LYS A 129 -27.21 4.24 -2.43
CA LYS A 129 -27.29 2.90 -3.02
C LYS A 129 -26.96 2.93 -4.52
N ARG A 130 -27.25 4.03 -5.22
CA ARG A 130 -26.94 4.21 -6.65
C ARG A 130 -25.45 4.35 -6.93
N THR A 131 -24.67 4.72 -5.93
CA THR A 131 -23.20 4.85 -6.02
C THR A 131 -22.45 3.58 -5.60
N MET A 132 -23.17 2.53 -5.17
CA MET A 132 -22.58 1.32 -4.60
C MET A 132 -21.65 0.59 -5.57
N ALA A 133 -22.00 0.54 -6.86
CA ALA A 133 -21.14 -0.09 -7.86
C ALA A 133 -19.74 0.57 -7.91
N TRP A 134 -19.64 1.89 -7.71
CA TRP A 134 -18.37 2.58 -7.57
C TRP A 134 -17.69 2.26 -6.22
N GLN A 135 -18.44 2.26 -5.12
CA GLN A 135 -17.91 1.90 -3.79
C GLN A 135 -17.34 0.49 -3.70
N ASP A 136 -17.87 -0.43 -4.49
CA ASP A 136 -17.48 -1.84 -4.52
C ASP A 136 -16.37 -2.14 -5.53
N ALA A 137 -15.97 -1.18 -6.36
CA ALA A 137 -14.79 -1.28 -7.23
C ALA A 137 -13.47 -1.18 -6.44
N ARG A 138 -13.27 -2.12 -5.51
CA ARG A 138 -12.15 -2.14 -4.55
C ARG A 138 -10.87 -2.76 -5.11
N GLY A 139 -10.95 -3.40 -6.29
CA GLY A 139 -9.83 -4.14 -6.88
C GLY A 139 -8.56 -3.31 -7.01
N VAL A 140 -8.67 -2.00 -7.27
CA VAL A 140 -7.51 -1.12 -7.40
C VAL A 140 -6.67 -1.09 -6.11
N PHE A 141 -7.29 -1.11 -4.93
CA PHE A 141 -6.56 -1.15 -3.66
C PHE A 141 -5.80 -2.44 -3.49
N GLU A 142 -6.40 -3.56 -3.88
CA GLU A 142 -5.77 -4.85 -3.78
C GLU A 142 -4.53 -4.92 -4.68
N GLN A 143 -4.64 -4.46 -5.92
CA GLN A 143 -3.51 -4.47 -6.86
C GLN A 143 -2.41 -3.49 -6.44
N LEU A 144 -2.75 -2.32 -5.90
CA LEU A 144 -1.75 -1.41 -5.33
C LEU A 144 -1.03 -2.03 -4.11
N ASN A 145 -1.74 -2.74 -3.23
CA ASN A 145 -1.12 -3.47 -2.13
C ASN A 145 -0.22 -4.60 -2.64
N ASN A 146 -0.61 -5.31 -3.71
CA ASN A 146 0.21 -6.35 -4.33
C ASN A 146 1.49 -5.76 -4.92
N ALA A 147 1.40 -4.64 -5.65
CA ALA A 147 2.56 -3.93 -6.17
C ALA A 147 3.48 -3.46 -5.03
N SER A 148 2.97 -2.76 -4.01
CA SER A 148 3.78 -2.37 -2.84
C SER A 148 4.45 -3.58 -2.19
N SER A 149 3.78 -4.73 -2.12
CA SER A 149 4.35 -5.97 -1.60
C SER A 149 5.54 -6.46 -2.43
N ALA A 150 5.42 -6.46 -3.76
CA ALA A 150 6.48 -6.86 -4.67
C ALA A 150 7.71 -5.93 -4.57
N VAL A 151 7.48 -4.61 -4.59
CA VAL A 151 8.56 -3.61 -4.44
C VAL A 151 9.24 -3.74 -3.08
N SER A 152 8.46 -3.90 -2.00
CA SER A 152 8.97 -4.10 -0.64
C SER A 152 9.85 -5.35 -0.52
N ASN A 153 9.44 -6.44 -1.16
CA ASN A 153 10.21 -7.69 -1.14
C ASN A 153 11.53 -7.53 -1.90
N ARG A 154 11.53 -6.82 -3.04
CA ARG A 154 12.75 -6.49 -3.78
C ARG A 154 13.68 -5.59 -2.95
N ALA A 155 13.15 -4.55 -2.32
CA ALA A 155 13.93 -3.66 -1.45
C ALA A 155 14.60 -4.42 -0.29
N ARG A 156 13.88 -5.39 0.30
CA ARG A 156 14.42 -6.25 1.37
C ARG A 156 15.59 -7.12 0.90
N MET A 157 15.54 -7.63 -0.33
CA MET A 157 16.64 -8.44 -0.88
C MET A 157 17.91 -7.61 -1.12
N ASN A 158 17.77 -6.32 -1.43
CA ASN A 158 18.90 -5.44 -1.73
C ASN A 158 19.46 -4.75 -0.47
N HIS A 159 18.60 -4.34 0.48
CA HIS A 159 19.03 -3.59 1.67
C HIS A 159 18.19 -3.96 2.91
N PRO A 160 18.70 -4.80 3.83
CA PRO A 160 17.94 -5.32 4.96
C PRO A 160 17.29 -4.25 5.85
N LEU A 161 18.01 -3.18 6.22
CA LEU A 161 17.47 -2.12 7.09
C LEU A 161 16.30 -1.35 6.44
N VAL A 162 16.45 -0.95 5.17
CA VAL A 162 15.36 -0.32 4.40
C VAL A 162 14.18 -1.28 4.27
N GLY A 163 14.46 -2.56 4.00
CA GLY A 163 13.44 -3.61 3.95
C GLY A 163 12.64 -3.72 5.24
N GLU A 164 13.27 -3.67 6.42
CA GLU A 164 12.56 -3.72 7.70
C GLU A 164 11.67 -2.49 7.92
N MET A 165 12.14 -1.27 7.59
CA MET A 165 11.33 -0.05 7.70
C MET A 165 10.08 -0.10 6.81
N VAL A 166 10.25 -0.58 5.57
CA VAL A 166 9.14 -0.76 4.62
C VAL A 166 8.13 -1.80 5.13
N GLN A 167 8.60 -2.91 5.72
CA GLN A 167 7.71 -3.91 6.32
C GLN A 167 6.93 -3.36 7.52
N VAL A 168 7.55 -2.56 8.39
CA VAL A 168 6.85 -1.89 9.50
C VAL A 168 5.73 -1.00 8.98
N ARG A 169 6.01 -0.17 7.95
CA ARG A 169 5.00 0.69 7.33
C ARG A 169 3.85 -0.13 6.74
N ARG A 170 4.16 -1.21 6.02
CA ARG A 170 3.15 -2.10 5.42
C ARG A 170 2.28 -2.77 6.47
N PHE A 171 2.87 -3.25 7.57
CA PHE A 171 2.12 -3.82 8.69
C PHE A 171 1.18 -2.79 9.33
N ALA A 172 1.70 -1.59 9.63
CA ALA A 172 0.90 -0.49 10.18
C ALA A 172 -0.27 -0.13 9.25
N TRP A 173 -0.01 -0.06 7.94
CA TRP A 173 -1.04 0.19 6.95
C TRP A 173 -2.09 -0.91 6.91
N GLN A 174 -1.69 -2.18 6.87
CA GLN A 174 -2.64 -3.29 6.83
C GLN A 174 -3.50 -3.35 8.09
N ALA A 175 -2.92 -3.07 9.27
CA ALA A 175 -3.71 -2.93 10.49
C ALA A 175 -4.78 -1.85 10.33
N ARG A 176 -4.38 -0.63 9.93
CA ARG A 176 -5.31 0.48 9.66
C ARG A 176 -6.37 0.13 8.61
N ASP A 177 -5.97 -0.54 7.53
CA ASP A 177 -6.86 -0.94 6.44
C ASP A 177 -7.95 -1.89 6.94
N ARG A 178 -7.56 -2.95 7.66
CA ARG A 178 -8.49 -3.94 8.22
C ARG A 178 -9.44 -3.34 9.24
N TYR A 179 -8.99 -2.38 10.06
CA TYR A 179 -9.91 -1.62 10.92
C TYR A 179 -10.90 -0.79 10.12
N GLY A 180 -10.47 -0.07 9.09
CA GLY A 180 -11.41 0.71 8.28
C GLY A 180 -12.37 -0.15 7.45
N LEU A 181 -11.99 -1.37 7.06
CA LEU A 181 -12.92 -2.32 6.44
C LEU A 181 -14.03 -2.75 7.41
N GLN A 182 -13.73 -2.89 8.71
CA GLN A 182 -14.75 -3.14 9.74
C GLN A 182 -15.73 -1.96 9.82
N CYS A 183 -15.23 -0.72 9.82
CA CYS A 183 -16.10 0.47 9.81
C CYS A 183 -17.03 0.49 8.60
N SER A 184 -16.50 0.23 7.40
CA SER A 184 -17.31 0.19 6.17
C SER A 184 -18.33 -0.96 6.17
N LEU A 185 -17.96 -2.13 6.69
CA LEU A 185 -18.85 -3.29 6.81
C LEU A 185 -20.05 -3.00 7.72
N LEU A 186 -19.83 -2.26 8.82
CA LEU A 186 -20.83 -2.03 9.85
C LEU A 186 -21.59 -0.71 9.70
N ARG A 187 -21.17 0.19 8.81
CA ARG A 187 -21.77 1.52 8.66
C ARG A 187 -23.27 1.45 8.35
N GLY A 188 -23.69 0.51 7.51
CA GLY A 188 -25.10 0.28 7.22
C GLY A 188 -25.90 -0.07 8.47
N ASN A 189 -25.43 -1.05 9.24
CA ASN A 189 -26.05 -1.50 10.49
C ASN A 189 -26.17 -0.38 11.53
N VAL A 190 -25.10 0.42 11.71
CA VAL A 190 -25.10 1.56 12.63
C VAL A 190 -26.12 2.61 12.19
N ASN A 191 -26.19 2.92 10.90
CA ASN A 191 -27.13 3.90 10.37
C ASN A 191 -28.59 3.45 10.47
N THR A 192 -28.86 2.14 10.40
CA THR A 192 -30.23 1.59 10.44
C THR A 192 -30.64 1.03 11.80
N GLY A 193 -29.75 1.04 12.79
CA GLY A 193 -29.98 0.42 14.10
C GLY A 193 -30.14 -1.11 14.06
N GLN A 194 -29.67 -1.77 12.99
CA GLN A 194 -29.85 -3.21 12.80
C GLN A 194 -28.66 -4.01 13.34
N ALA A 195 -28.94 -5.20 13.88
CA ALA A 195 -27.90 -6.14 14.28
C ALA A 195 -27.06 -6.62 13.06
N MET A 196 -25.83 -7.08 13.31
CA MET A 196 -25.00 -7.70 12.28
C MET A 196 -25.60 -9.03 11.80
N SER A 197 -25.63 -9.25 10.49
CA SER A 197 -25.93 -10.58 9.94
C SER A 197 -24.80 -11.58 10.23
N GLU A 198 -25.09 -12.88 10.12
CA GLU A 198 -24.07 -13.93 10.33
C GLU A 198 -22.88 -13.78 9.37
N GLY A 199 -23.14 -13.49 8.09
CA GLY A 199 -22.06 -13.24 7.12
C GLY A 199 -21.19 -12.02 7.48
N GLN A 200 -21.79 -10.97 8.06
CA GLN A 200 -21.05 -9.81 8.57
C GLN A 200 -20.23 -10.18 9.81
N LYS A 201 -20.74 -11.01 10.72
CA LYS A 201 -19.98 -11.50 11.89
C LYS A 201 -18.73 -12.28 11.47
N VAL A 202 -18.86 -13.17 10.49
CA VAL A 202 -17.72 -13.92 9.93
C VAL A 202 -16.70 -12.96 9.31
N SER A 203 -17.14 -12.06 8.43
CA SER A 203 -16.25 -11.09 7.76
C SER A 203 -15.52 -10.18 8.76
N HIS A 204 -16.23 -9.71 9.79
CA HIS A 204 -15.66 -8.92 10.87
C HIS A 204 -14.60 -9.71 11.65
N GLY A 205 -14.90 -10.97 11.99
CA GLY A 205 -13.94 -11.89 12.63
C GLY A 205 -12.68 -12.11 11.78
N GLN A 206 -12.84 -12.32 10.47
CA GLN A 206 -11.72 -12.47 9.53
C GLN A 206 -10.83 -11.24 9.48
N PHE A 207 -11.40 -10.03 9.42
CA PHE A 207 -10.61 -8.79 9.44
C PHE A 207 -9.79 -8.64 10.72
N ARG A 208 -10.35 -9.02 11.88
CA ARG A 208 -9.63 -9.02 13.16
C ARG A 208 -8.53 -10.08 13.21
N ALA A 209 -8.82 -11.29 12.74
CA ALA A 209 -7.88 -12.41 12.74
C ALA A 209 -6.62 -12.11 11.90
N ILE A 210 -6.77 -11.46 10.75
CA ILE A 210 -5.65 -11.07 9.89
C ILE A 210 -4.66 -10.14 10.63
N VAL A 211 -5.16 -9.19 11.40
CA VAL A 211 -4.33 -8.27 12.20
C VAL A 211 -3.62 -9.04 13.33
N ALA A 212 -4.37 -9.88 14.06
CA ALA A 212 -3.83 -10.66 15.17
C ALA A 212 -2.75 -11.65 14.72
N ARG A 213 -2.96 -12.36 13.61
CA ARG A 213 -2.01 -13.35 13.06
C ARG A 213 -0.70 -12.69 12.65
N ARG A 214 -0.76 -11.53 11.97
CA ARG A 214 0.44 -10.80 11.56
C ARG A 214 1.20 -10.19 12.74
N ALA A 215 0.50 -9.74 13.78
CA ALA A 215 1.14 -9.31 15.03
C ALA A 215 1.84 -10.46 15.75
N GLY A 216 1.27 -11.67 15.71
CA GLY A 216 1.92 -12.91 16.18
C GLY A 216 3.23 -13.20 15.45
N LEU A 217 3.18 -13.26 14.12
CA LEU A 217 4.36 -13.49 13.27
C LEU A 217 5.47 -12.44 13.46
N ALA A 218 5.10 -11.17 13.68
CA ALA A 218 6.07 -10.11 13.97
C ALA A 218 6.78 -10.32 15.31
N ARG A 219 6.07 -10.82 16.33
CA ARG A 219 6.65 -11.17 17.64
C ARG A 219 7.57 -12.38 17.54
N GLU A 220 7.15 -13.42 16.83
CA GLU A 220 7.93 -14.64 16.60
C GLU A 220 9.23 -14.34 15.84
N ASN A 221 9.18 -13.56 14.75
CA ASN A 221 10.37 -13.13 14.02
C ASN A 221 11.33 -12.29 14.85
N LYS A 222 10.81 -11.43 15.74
CA LYS A 222 11.63 -10.65 16.67
C LYS A 222 12.31 -11.56 17.71
N ALA A 223 11.59 -12.54 18.25
CA ALA A 223 12.13 -13.50 19.21
C ALA A 223 13.21 -14.40 18.57
N ALA A 224 12.99 -14.89 17.35
CA ALA A 224 13.95 -15.69 16.61
C ALA A 224 15.27 -14.93 16.32
N ARG A 225 15.19 -13.62 16.06
CA ARG A 225 16.37 -12.75 15.84
C ARG A 225 17.10 -12.39 17.13
N GLY A 226 16.39 -12.27 18.26
CA GLY A 226 16.98 -12.02 19.57
C GLY A 226 17.86 -13.16 20.09
N GLY A 227 17.59 -14.41 19.67
CA GLY A 227 18.41 -15.57 20.02
C GLY A 227 19.70 -15.73 19.21
N ALA A 228 19.85 -15.03 18.08
CA ALA A 228 21.01 -15.17 17.18
C ALA A 228 22.16 -14.18 17.50
N GLY A 229 21.92 -13.16 18.33
CA GLY A 229 22.93 -12.14 18.69
C GLY A 229 23.77 -12.45 19.94
N GLY A 230 23.52 -13.58 20.62
CA GLY A 230 24.15 -13.91 21.91
C GLY A 230 25.40 -14.79 21.85
N ARG A 231 25.94 -15.08 20.65
CA ARG A 231 27.09 -15.99 20.50
C ARG A 231 28.24 -15.39 19.68
N HIS A 232 28.65 -14.16 19.97
CA HIS A 232 29.99 -13.63 19.62
C HIS A 232 30.38 -12.52 20.60
N ALA A 233 30.54 -12.89 21.86
CA ALA A 233 31.24 -12.09 22.87
C ALA A 233 31.71 -13.03 23.98
N ALA A 234 32.76 -13.79 23.68
CA ALA A 234 33.66 -14.42 24.64
C ALA A 234 34.99 -14.65 23.92
#